data_AF-A0A4R7RPC3-F1
#
_entry.id   AF-A0A4R7RPC3-F1
#
_cell.length_a   1.000
_cell.length_b   1.000
_cell.length_c   1.000
_cell.angle_alpha   90.00
_cell.angle_beta   90.00
_cell.angle_gamma   90.00
#
_symmetry.space_group_name_H-M   'P 1'
#
loop_
_entity.id
_entity.type
_entity.pdbx_description
1 polymer ?
#
loop_
_entity_poly.entity_id
_entity_poly.type
_entity_poly.pdbx_seq_one_letter_code
_entity_poly.pdbx_strand_id
1 'polypeptide(L)'
;MNIPEAKLQSIQDQVNSKIHWDTAEDEVADWLEEKHGIAGELATSMITQALRKRRKEIRERAFYLLIFSAVGMSIPGSYLAMQWMTRRISLFLTPIAAVVFLICFASFLRALSRLLSGQTDAPIDP
;
A
#
# COMPACT_ATOMS: atom_id res chain seq x y z
N MET A 1 34.82 -7.72 9.61
CA MET A 1 34.48 -6.98 10.84
C MET A 1 33.20 -7.60 11.40
N ASN A 2 33.24 -8.28 12.54
CA ASN A 2 32.04 -8.92 13.11
C ASN A 2 31.24 -7.88 13.89
N ILE A 3 30.25 -7.28 13.25
CA ILE A 3 29.26 -6.43 13.92
C ILE A 3 28.33 -7.36 14.72
N PRO A 4 28.10 -7.12 16.02
CA PRO A 4 27.17 -7.92 16.81
C PRO A 4 25.77 -7.91 16.17
N GLU A 5 25.11 -9.07 16.09
CA GLU A 5 23.79 -9.20 15.45
C GLU A 5 22.75 -8.22 16.00
N ALA A 6 22.74 -7.99 17.32
CA ALA A 6 21.86 -7.02 17.96
C ALA A 6 22.08 -5.58 17.47
N LYS A 7 23.34 -5.20 17.18
CA LYS A 7 23.66 -3.87 16.63
C LYS A 7 23.21 -3.78 15.18
N LEU A 8 23.37 -4.86 14.41
CA LEU A 8 22.95 -4.93 13.01
C LEU A 8 21.42 -4.80 12.89
N GLN A 9 20.67 -5.43 13.79
CA GLN A 9 19.22 -5.30 13.86
C GLN A 9 18.78 -3.88 14.22
N SER A 10 19.42 -3.23 15.19
CA SER A 10 19.13 -1.83 15.54
C SER A 10 19.39 -0.87 14.36
N ILE A 11 20.46 -1.10 13.59
CA ILE A 11 20.74 -0.31 12.38
C ILE A 11 19.67 -0.57 11.31
N GLN A 12 19.24 -1.83 11.12
CA GLN A 12 18.16 -2.16 10.19
C GLN A 12 16.85 -1.43 10.55
N ASP A 13 16.52 -1.32 11.83
CA ASP A 13 15.33 -0.58 12.27
C ASP A 13 15.43 0.92 11.98
N GLN A 14 16.62 1.50 12.11
CA GLN A 14 16.87 2.90 11.72
C GLN A 14 16.76 3.11 10.20
N VAL A 15 17.29 2.18 9.41
CA VAL A 15 17.16 2.20 7.94
C VAL A 15 15.70 2.07 7.53
N ASN A 16 14.95 1.16 8.15
CA ASN A 16 13.51 1.02 7.93
C ASN A 16 12.76 2.33 8.21
N SER A 17 13.10 3.00 9.32
CA SER A 17 12.51 4.29 9.69
C SER A 17 12.84 5.38 8.66
N LYS A 18 14.10 5.52 8.25
CA LYS A 18 14.52 6.51 7.22
C LYS A 18 13.80 6.32 5.88
N ILE A 19 13.72 5.07 5.40
CA ILE A 19 13.01 4.74 4.16
C ILE A 19 11.50 4.97 4.30
N HIS A 20 10.94 4.78 5.50
CA HIS A 20 9.54 5.11 5.80
C HIS A 20 9.26 6.61 5.68
N TRP A 21 10.21 7.47 6.11
CA TRP A 21 10.16 8.93 5.96
C TRP A 21 10.56 9.45 4.57
N ASP A 22 10.59 8.58 3.56
CA ASP A 22 10.90 8.93 2.16
C ASP A 22 12.31 9.54 1.96
N THR A 23 13.25 9.23 2.86
CA THR A 23 14.68 9.55 2.64
C THR A 23 15.19 8.79 1.41
N ALA A 24 15.91 9.49 0.55
CA ALA A 24 16.42 8.93 -0.70
C ALA A 24 17.44 7.80 -0.44
N GLU A 25 17.48 6.80 -1.34
CA GLU A 25 18.30 5.58 -1.14
C GLU A 25 19.80 5.89 -1.04
N ASP A 26 20.26 6.89 -1.79
CA ASP A 26 21.61 7.44 -1.76
C ASP A 26 21.93 8.12 -0.42
N GLU A 27 21.03 8.95 0.10
CA GLU A 27 21.21 9.57 1.43
C GLU A 27 21.28 8.53 2.56
N VAL A 28 20.51 7.44 2.46
CA VAL A 28 20.57 6.34 3.43
C VAL A 28 21.87 5.55 3.29
N ALA A 29 22.36 5.35 2.07
CA ALA A 29 23.65 4.69 1.81
C ALA A 29 24.81 5.50 2.38
N ASP A 30 24.85 6.81 2.12
CA ASP A 30 25.87 7.73 2.64
C ASP A 30 25.84 7.75 4.18
N TRP A 31 24.64 7.77 4.78
CA TRP A 31 24.49 7.70 6.23
C TRP A 31 25.01 6.38 6.84
N LEU A 32 24.77 5.24 6.17
CA LEU A 32 25.28 3.93 6.61
C LEU A 32 26.81 3.87 6.55
N GLU A 33 27.41 4.47 5.52
CA GLU A 33 28.85 4.55 5.35
C GLU A 33 29.46 5.49 6.41
N GLU A 34 28.93 6.71 6.56
CA GLU A 34 29.48 7.73 7.46
C GLU A 34 29.32 7.37 8.95
N LYS A 35 28.14 6.88 9.38
CA LYS A 35 27.86 6.65 10.81
C LYS A 35 28.21 5.25 11.29
N HIS A 36 28.14 4.27 10.41
CA HIS A 36 28.27 2.86 10.79
C HIS A 36 29.43 2.14 10.08
N GLY A 37 30.08 2.79 9.11
CA GLY A 37 31.14 2.16 8.29
C GLY A 37 30.61 1.00 7.45
N ILE A 38 29.32 1.00 7.14
CA ILE A 38 28.66 -0.06 6.38
C ILE A 38 28.51 0.43 4.94
N ALA A 39 29.26 -0.17 4.03
CA ALA A 39 29.25 0.16 2.59
C ALA A 39 29.10 -1.09 1.72
N GLY A 40 28.81 -0.88 0.43
CA GLY A 40 28.76 -1.94 -0.58
C GLY A 40 27.54 -2.86 -0.46
N GLU A 41 27.76 -4.17 -0.60
CA GLU A 41 26.69 -5.16 -0.71
C GLU A 41 25.82 -5.25 0.57
N LEU A 42 26.42 -5.08 1.75
CA LEU A 42 25.69 -5.11 3.01
C LEU A 42 24.70 -3.93 3.11
N ALA A 43 25.16 -2.71 2.81
CA ALA A 43 24.31 -1.51 2.80
C ALA A 43 23.16 -1.65 1.81
N THR A 44 23.48 -2.10 0.59
CA THR A 44 22.50 -2.35 -0.48
C THR A 44 21.45 -3.37 -0.05
N SER A 45 21.87 -4.43 0.65
CA SER A 45 20.95 -5.46 1.15
C SER A 45 20.00 -4.92 2.22
N MET A 46 20.47 -4.04 3.12
CA MET A 46 19.67 -3.43 4.18
C MET A 46 18.64 -2.46 3.61
N ILE A 47 19.04 -1.63 2.64
CA ILE A 47 18.15 -0.71 1.91
C ILE A 47 17.09 -1.50 1.13
N THR A 48 17.51 -2.53 0.39
CA THR A 48 16.59 -3.39 -0.37
C THR A 48 15.57 -4.08 0.54
N GLN A 49 15.98 -4.54 1.73
CA GLN A 49 15.07 -5.12 2.72
C GLN A 49 14.06 -4.10 3.23
N ALA A 50 14.51 -2.89 3.56
CA ALA A 50 13.63 -1.80 4.00
C ALA A 50 12.61 -1.42 2.93
N LEU A 51 13.03 -1.30 1.66
CA LEU A 51 12.15 -1.03 0.53
C LEU A 51 11.12 -2.15 0.32
N ARG A 52 11.53 -3.42 0.43
CA ARG A 52 10.61 -4.56 0.36
C ARG A 52 9.57 -4.51 1.48
N LYS A 53 9.98 -4.16 2.70
CA LYS A 53 9.08 -4.01 3.85
C LYS A 53 8.06 -2.89 3.60
N ARG A 54 8.52 -1.70 3.18
CA ARG A 54 7.65 -0.58 2.80
C ARG A 54 6.63 -0.97 1.72
N ARG A 55 7.07 -1.63 0.64
CA ARG A 55 6.18 -2.10 -0.43
C ARG A 55 5.13 -3.10 0.07
N LYS A 56 5.49 -3.95 1.03
CA LYS A 56 4.55 -4.90 1.63
C LYS A 56 3.48 -4.18 2.46
N GLU A 57 3.85 -3.22 3.28
CA GLU A 57 2.92 -2.42 4.09
C GLU A 57 1.95 -1.62 3.20
N ILE A 58 2.43 -1.03 2.10
CA ILE A 58 1.58 -0.37 1.10
C ILE A 58 0.55 -1.35 0.53
N ARG A 59 1.00 -2.56 0.13
CA ARG A 59 0.11 -3.59 -0.44
C ARG A 59 -0.92 -4.08 0.56
N GLU A 60 -0.55 -4.26 1.83
CA GLU A 60 -1.49 -4.65 2.88
C GLU A 60 -2.58 -3.59 3.07
N ARG A 61 -2.21 -2.30 3.16
CA ARG A 61 -3.19 -1.20 3.25
C ARG A 61 -4.10 -1.15 2.01
N ALA A 62 -3.54 -1.30 0.81
CA ALA A 62 -4.31 -1.36 -0.44
C ALA A 62 -5.26 -2.57 -0.47
N PHE A 63 -4.84 -3.71 0.08
CA PHE A 63 -5.65 -4.92 0.16
C PHE A 63 -6.86 -4.73 1.09
N TYR A 64 -6.70 -4.08 2.25
CA TYR A 64 -7.83 -3.77 3.12
C TYR A 64 -8.86 -2.85 2.45
N LEU A 65 -8.40 -1.80 1.75
CA LEU A 65 -9.27 -0.92 0.96
C LEU A 65 -9.99 -1.69 -0.17
N LEU A 66 -9.31 -2.66 -0.79
CA LEU A 66 -9.88 -3.51 -1.83
C LEU A 66 -10.99 -4.40 -1.26
N ILE A 67 -10.79 -5.03 -0.11
CA ILE A 67 -11.82 -5.84 0.55
C ILE A 67 -13.03 -4.96 0.91
N PHE A 68 -12.79 -3.80 1.53
CA PHE A 68 -13.87 -2.92 1.95
C PHE A 68 -14.70 -2.40 0.76
N SER A 69 -14.04 -2.02 -0.33
CA SER A 69 -14.72 -1.60 -1.56
C SER A 69 -15.46 -2.74 -2.24
N ALA A 70 -14.90 -3.96 -2.27
CA ALA A 70 -15.59 -5.14 -2.80
C ALA A 70 -16.87 -5.47 -2.02
N VAL A 71 -16.82 -5.42 -0.68
CA VAL A 71 -17.99 -5.60 0.18
C VAL A 71 -19.00 -4.47 -0.05
N GLY A 72 -18.53 -3.21 -0.12
CA GLY A 72 -19.37 -2.04 -0.40
C GLY A 72 -20.07 -2.10 -1.76
N MET A 73 -19.47 -2.73 -2.77
CA MET A 73 -20.08 -2.96 -4.08
C MET A 73 -21.13 -4.08 -4.06
N SER A 74 -20.99 -5.07 -3.17
CA SER A 74 -21.86 -6.26 -3.17
C SER A 74 -23.34 -5.94 -2.92
N ILE A 75 -23.63 -4.99 -2.02
CA ILE A 75 -24.99 -4.59 -1.65
C ILE A 75 -25.70 -3.84 -2.79
N PRO A 76 -25.19 -2.72 -3.31
CA PRO A 76 -25.83 -2.03 -4.44
C PRO A 76 -25.75 -2.86 -5.72
N GLY A 77 -24.68 -3.64 -5.94
CA GLY A 77 -24.53 -4.50 -7.11
C GLY A 77 -25.58 -5.61 -7.17
N SER A 78 -25.84 -6.29 -6.06
CA SER A 78 -26.89 -7.32 -5.98
C SER A 78 -28.29 -6.73 -6.16
N TYR A 79 -28.55 -5.55 -5.60
CA TYR A 79 -29.80 -4.83 -5.81
C TYR A 79 -30.02 -4.46 -7.29
N LEU A 80 -29.01 -3.93 -7.97
CA LEU A 80 -29.08 -3.58 -9.40
C LEU A 80 -29.28 -4.83 -10.27
N ALA A 81 -28.59 -5.93 -9.96
CA ALA A 81 -28.74 -7.20 -10.67
C ALA A 81 -30.18 -7.75 -10.54
N MET A 82 -30.77 -7.67 -9.35
CA MET A 82 -32.14 -8.11 -9.09
C MET A 82 -33.18 -7.24 -9.82
N GLN A 83 -33.01 -5.92 -9.83
CA GLN A 83 -33.87 -4.99 -10.59
C GLN A 83 -33.80 -5.27 -12.10
N TRP A 84 -32.60 -5.52 -12.62
CA TRP A 84 -32.40 -5.88 -14.03
C TRP A 84 -33.11 -7.19 -14.40
N MET A 85 -32.98 -8.22 -13.57
CA MET A 85 -33.61 -9.53 -13.80
C MET A 85 -35.14 -9.46 -13.73
N THR A 86 -35.68 -8.66 -12.82
CA THR A 86 -37.13 -8.49 -12.64
C THR A 86 -37.76 -7.48 -13.60
N ARG A 87 -36.94 -6.78 -14.42
CA ARG A 87 -37.34 -5.64 -15.27
C ARG A 87 -38.12 -4.55 -14.53
N ARG A 88 -38.01 -4.50 -13.20
CA ARG A 88 -38.54 -3.40 -12.40
C ARG A 88 -37.43 -2.36 -12.28
N ILE A 89 -37.75 -1.11 -12.58
CA ILE A 89 -36.83 0.01 -12.41
C ILE A 89 -37.52 0.97 -11.46
N SER A 90 -36.93 1.19 -10.29
CA SER A 90 -37.39 2.24 -9.40
C SER A 90 -36.74 3.55 -9.83
N LEU A 91 -37.56 4.55 -10.17
CA LEU A 91 -37.10 5.87 -10.61
C LEU A 91 -36.17 6.58 -9.62
N PHE A 92 -36.25 6.25 -8.32
CA PHE A 92 -35.46 6.90 -7.27
C PHE A 92 -34.35 6.01 -6.70
N LEU A 93 -34.63 4.73 -6.41
CA LEU A 93 -33.65 3.85 -5.75
C LEU A 93 -32.59 3.29 -6.71
N THR A 94 -32.96 3.00 -7.96
CA THR A 94 -32.01 2.46 -8.97
C THR A 94 -30.87 3.44 -9.29
N PRO A 95 -31.10 4.75 -9.57
CA PRO A 95 -29.99 5.67 -9.83
C PRO A 95 -29.11 5.90 -8.60
N ILE A 96 -29.67 5.94 -7.38
CA ILE A 96 -28.89 6.07 -6.14
C ILE A 96 -27.96 4.86 -5.97
N ALA A 97 -28.49 3.65 -6.12
CA ALA A 97 -27.69 2.43 -6.03
C ALA A 97 -26.59 2.38 -7.10
N ALA A 98 -26.88 2.84 -8.32
CA ALA A 98 -25.90 2.93 -9.40
C ALA A 98 -24.76 3.92 -9.08
N VAL A 99 -25.08 5.10 -8.54
CA VAL A 99 -24.06 6.08 -8.14
C VAL A 99 -23.18 5.53 -7.03
N VAL A 100 -23.77 4.93 -6.00
CA VAL A 100 -23.01 4.30 -4.90
C VAL A 100 -22.11 3.17 -5.44
N PHE A 101 -22.64 2.31 -6.31
CA PHE A 101 -21.87 1.25 -6.95
C PHE A 101 -20.69 1.81 -7.76
N LEU A 102 -20.89 2.87 -8.53
CA LEU A 102 -19.83 3.50 -9.32
C LEU A 102 -18.74 4.13 -8.44
N ILE A 103 -19.12 4.78 -7.34
CA ILE A 103 -18.16 5.34 -6.37
C ILE A 103 -17.31 4.21 -5.76
N CYS A 104 -17.95 3.13 -5.33
CA CYS A 104 -17.26 1.97 -4.77
C CYS A 104 -16.39 1.25 -5.83
N PHE A 105 -16.83 1.22 -7.09
CA PHE A 105 -16.05 0.65 -8.19
C PHE A 105 -14.82 1.48 -8.54
N ALA A 106 -14.95 2.81 -8.57
CA ALA A 106 -13.82 3.70 -8.79
C ALA A 106 -12.78 3.59 -7.66
N SER A 107 -13.23 3.49 -6.40
CA SER A 107 -12.32 3.28 -5.27
C SER A 107 -11.66 1.90 -5.31
N PHE A 108 -12.39 0.85 -5.73
CA PHE A 108 -11.86 -0.49 -5.96
C PHE A 108 -10.76 -0.48 -7.02
N LEU A 109 -10.98 0.16 -8.17
CA LEU A 109 -9.97 0.28 -9.23
C LEU A 109 -8.73 1.06 -8.75
N ARG A 110 -8.93 2.10 -7.94
CA ARG A 110 -7.82 2.85 -7.33
C ARG A 110 -7.05 1.99 -6.32
N ALA A 111 -7.71 1.18 -5.51
CA ALA A 111 -7.07 0.25 -4.59
C ALA A 111 -6.32 -0.86 -5.35
N LEU A 112 -6.92 -1.39 -6.41
CA LEU A 112 -6.33 -2.43 -7.26
C LEU A 112 -5.08 -1.91 -8.00
N SER A 113 -5.13 -0.70 -8.55
CA SER A 113 -3.96 -0.08 -9.19
C SER A 113 -2.82 0.14 -8.19
N ARG A 114 -3.11 0.54 -6.95
CA ARG A 114 -2.09 0.65 -5.87
C ARG A 114 -1.51 -0.72 -5.47
N LEU A 115 -2.34 -1.76 -5.43
CA LEU A 115 -1.90 -3.12 -5.10
C LEU A 115 -0.99 -3.70 -6.20
N LEU A 116 -1.33 -3.45 -7.46
CA LEU A 116 -0.56 -3.91 -8.63
C LEU A 116 0.73 -3.11 -8.84
N SER A 117 0.67 -1.77 -8.75
CA SER A 117 1.86 -0.92 -8.94
C SER A 117 2.82 -1.00 -7.77
N GLY A 118 2.33 -1.20 -6.54
CA GLY A 118 3.17 -1.21 -5.34
C GLY A 118 3.91 0.12 -5.08
N GLN A 119 3.46 1.20 -5.72
CA GLN A 119 4.00 2.55 -5.61
C GLN A 119 2.94 3.49 -5.05
N THR A 120 3.36 4.39 -4.15
CA THR A 120 2.53 5.48 -3.63
C THR A 120 3.36 6.75 -3.62
N ASP A 121 2.88 7.79 -4.31
CA ASP A 121 3.47 9.14 -4.29
C ASP A 121 3.18 9.91 -2.98
N ALA A 122 2.55 9.27 -2.00
CA ALA A 122 2.16 9.89 -0.74
C ALA A 122 2.88 9.22 0.44
N PRO A 123 3.34 10.00 1.45
CA PRO A 123 3.90 9.46 2.67
C PRO A 123 2.92 8.50 3.34
N ILE A 124 3.46 7.40 3.85
CA ILE A 124 2.69 6.40 4.60
C ILE A 124 2.58 6.93 6.02
N ASP A 125 1.65 7.84 6.29
CA ASP A 125 1.44 8.30 7.67
C ASP A 125 0.97 7.13 8.57
N PRO A 126 1.41 7.09 9.85
CA PRO A 126 1.08 6.04 10.81
C PRO A 126 -0.42 5.91 11.08
#